data_AF-A0A2P7YDU2-F1
#
_entry.id   AF-A0A2P7YDU2-F1
#
_cell.length_a   1.000
_cell.length_b   1.000
_cell.length_c   1.000
_cell.angle_alpha   90.00
_cell.angle_beta   90.00
_cell.angle_gamma   90.00
#
_symmetry.space_group_name_H-M   'P 1'
#
loop_
_entity.id
_entity.type
_entity.pdbx_description
1 polymer ?
#
loop_
_entity_poly.entity_id
_entity_poly.type
_entity_poly.pdbx_seq_one_letter_code
_entity_poly.pdbx_strand_id
1 'polypeptide(L)'
;MEVAGGSGSSNDDKDPEREAWEKRYVNQYNDTVTLVVGEERQEFHVNKTVLTQISPFFKAAFDGAWTESRSKTMELPDIEPILFAALIDWAYSGSIVSEHAVMGENYCLTVRSLVQLHIIADRFQIPALKNDTNDGIFESYEDLFKMDISNLHDAFEKLPEDSTLQCLLVDMWTRGGSLVGTTIKLVESLPKMALRVINAYESGANANDRWNKHDYHENVRPVLSSYESE
;
A
#
# COMPACT_ATOMS: atom_id res chain seq x y z
N MET A 1 6.44 -80.87 -5.44
CA MET A 1 6.38 -79.78 -4.45
C MET A 1 7.32 -78.70 -4.97
N GLU A 2 6.91 -77.70 -5.77
CA GLU A 2 5.81 -76.72 -5.59
C GLU A 2 5.77 -76.24 -4.14
N VAL A 3 6.00 -74.96 -3.80
CA VAL A 3 5.33 -73.68 -4.21
C VAL A 3 6.37 -72.55 -3.96
N ALA A 4 6.70 -71.59 -4.83
CA ALA A 4 5.98 -70.41 -5.36
C ALA A 4 5.44 -69.40 -4.33
N GLY A 5 5.69 -68.10 -4.59
CA GLY A 5 5.09 -66.92 -3.96
C GLY A 5 6.03 -66.18 -2.99
N GLY A 6 6.52 -64.95 -3.20
CA GLY A 6 5.89 -63.81 -3.83
C GLY A 6 5.32 -62.89 -2.75
N SER A 7 6.02 -61.81 -2.41
CA SER A 7 5.40 -60.60 -1.84
C SER A 7 6.21 -59.38 -2.27
N GLY A 8 5.93 -58.92 -3.49
CA GLY A 8 6.04 -57.50 -3.74
C GLY A 8 4.99 -56.79 -2.87
N SER A 9 5.38 -55.67 -2.27
CA SER A 9 4.61 -54.43 -2.27
C SER A 9 5.28 -53.47 -1.29
N SER A 10 6.02 -52.51 -1.84
CA SER A 10 5.92 -51.15 -1.35
C SER A 10 5.63 -50.32 -2.59
N ASN A 11 4.40 -50.45 -3.09
CA ASN A 11 3.86 -49.43 -3.96
C ASN A 11 4.00 -48.10 -3.21
N ASP A 12 4.73 -47.17 -3.80
CA ASP A 12 4.56 -45.75 -3.61
C ASP A 12 3.08 -45.42 -3.83
N ASP A 13 2.24 -45.60 -2.80
CA ASP A 13 0.89 -45.04 -2.75
C ASP A 13 1.06 -43.54 -2.52
N LYS A 14 1.41 -42.83 -3.60
CA LYS A 14 1.38 -41.37 -3.60
C LYS A 14 -0.08 -40.95 -3.50
N ASP A 15 -0.40 -40.30 -2.39
CA ASP A 15 -1.71 -39.68 -2.15
C ASP A 15 -2.01 -38.67 -3.29
N PRO A 16 -2.99 -38.95 -4.15
CA PRO A 16 -3.32 -38.08 -5.29
C PRO A 16 -3.79 -36.69 -4.85
N GLU A 17 -4.40 -36.58 -3.67
CA GLU A 17 -4.84 -35.27 -3.14
C GLU A 17 -3.64 -34.44 -2.71
N ARG A 18 -2.64 -35.08 -2.10
CA ARG A 18 -1.37 -34.43 -1.75
C ARG A 18 -0.63 -33.93 -2.98
N GLU A 19 -0.49 -34.76 -4.02
CA GLU A 19 0.18 -34.35 -5.26
C GLU A 19 -0.55 -33.18 -5.96
N ALA A 20 -1.90 -33.22 -5.97
CA ALA A 20 -2.70 -32.13 -6.52
C ALA A 20 -2.53 -30.83 -5.71
N TRP A 21 -2.50 -30.93 -4.39
CA TRP A 21 -2.26 -29.79 -3.50
C TRP A 21 -0.86 -29.20 -3.70
N GLU A 22 0.19 -30.03 -3.73
CA GLU A 22 1.57 -29.58 -3.94
C GLU A 22 1.71 -28.86 -5.27
N LYS A 23 1.15 -29.43 -6.34
CA LYS A 23 1.15 -28.81 -7.66
C LYS A 23 0.42 -27.47 -7.66
N ARG A 24 -0.74 -27.38 -6.99
CA ARG A 24 -1.48 -26.11 -6.87
C ARG A 24 -0.70 -25.07 -6.06
N TYR A 25 -0.14 -25.48 -4.94
CA TYR A 25 0.64 -24.62 -4.05
C TYR A 25 1.86 -24.05 -4.77
N VAL A 26 2.61 -24.87 -5.52
CA VAL A 26 3.75 -24.38 -6.33
C VAL A 26 3.28 -23.46 -7.45
N ASN A 27 2.22 -23.82 -8.17
CA ASN A 27 1.74 -23.04 -9.31
C ASN A 27 1.24 -21.64 -8.93
N GLN A 28 0.69 -21.45 -7.72
CA GLN A 28 0.21 -20.12 -7.29
C GLN A 28 1.36 -19.09 -7.18
N TYR A 29 2.58 -19.54 -6.89
CA TYR A 29 3.77 -18.68 -6.82
C TYR A 29 4.49 -18.52 -8.17
N ASN A 30 4.07 -19.26 -9.19
CA ASN A 30 4.55 -19.09 -10.57
C ASN A 30 3.57 -18.32 -11.46
N ASP A 31 2.38 -17.98 -10.95
CA ASP A 31 1.38 -17.24 -11.70
C ASP A 31 1.73 -15.74 -11.71
N THR A 32 2.12 -15.24 -12.88
CA THR A 32 2.54 -13.85 -13.09
C THR A 32 1.48 -13.07 -13.88
N VAL A 33 1.24 -11.82 -13.46
CA VAL A 33 0.41 -10.83 -14.15
C VAL A 33 1.29 -9.68 -14.64
N THR A 34 0.85 -9.00 -15.69
CA THR A 34 1.50 -7.81 -16.25
C THR A 34 0.71 -6.57 -15.88
N LEU A 35 1.37 -5.53 -15.38
CA LEU A 35 0.77 -4.22 -15.15
C LEU A 35 1.46 -3.20 -16.04
N VAL A 36 0.67 -2.48 -16.84
CA VAL A 36 1.14 -1.44 -17.76
C VAL A 36 0.87 -0.10 -17.11
N VAL A 37 1.93 0.59 -16.67
CA VAL A 37 1.84 1.73 -15.76
C VAL A 37 2.34 3.02 -16.41
N GLY A 38 1.63 4.11 -16.16
CA GLY A 38 1.98 5.45 -16.62
C GLY A 38 1.73 5.68 -18.10
N GLU A 39 1.89 6.94 -18.53
CA GLU A 39 1.69 7.35 -19.92
C GLU A 39 2.68 6.68 -20.89
N GLU A 40 3.90 6.42 -20.41
CA GLU A 40 4.95 5.72 -21.17
C GLU A 40 4.72 4.20 -21.24
N ARG A 41 3.65 3.68 -20.63
CA ARG A 41 3.24 2.27 -20.67
C ARG A 41 4.34 1.32 -20.19
N GLN A 42 5.00 1.67 -19.10
CA GLN A 42 6.03 0.83 -18.49
C GLN A 42 5.41 -0.49 -18.01
N GLU A 43 5.96 -1.62 -18.45
CA GLU A 43 5.48 -2.94 -18.06
C GLU A 43 6.16 -3.41 -16.76
N PHE A 44 5.35 -3.93 -15.84
CA PHE A 44 5.75 -4.60 -14.61
C PHE A 44 5.21 -6.02 -14.61
N HIS A 45 6.07 -7.02 -14.43
CA HIS A 45 5.65 -8.41 -14.28
C HIS A 45 5.71 -8.79 -12.81
N VAL A 46 4.55 -9.04 -12.20
CA VAL A 46 4.41 -9.25 -10.76
C VAL A 46 3.74 -10.58 -10.48
N ASN A 47 4.17 -11.25 -9.43
CA ASN A 47 3.48 -12.44 -8.97
C ASN A 47 2.04 -12.10 -8.55
N LYS A 48 1.06 -12.82 -9.11
CA LYS A 48 -0.36 -12.61 -8.83
C LYS A 48 -0.67 -12.76 -7.35
N THR A 49 -0.14 -13.80 -6.71
CA THR A 49 -0.37 -14.09 -5.29
C THR A 49 0.02 -12.90 -4.41
N VAL A 50 1.17 -12.26 -4.66
CA VAL A 50 1.62 -11.06 -3.93
C VAL A 50 0.58 -9.94 -3.96
N LEU A 51 0.06 -9.59 -5.15
CA LEU A 51 -0.93 -8.51 -5.29
C LEU A 51 -2.27 -8.88 -4.63
N THR A 52 -2.74 -10.12 -4.83
CA THR A 52 -4.03 -10.57 -4.27
C THR A 52 -4.00 -10.74 -2.74
N GLN A 53 -2.83 -10.94 -2.14
CA GLN A 53 -2.68 -11.04 -0.68
C GLN A 53 -2.80 -9.68 0.01
N ILE A 54 -2.24 -8.63 -0.58
CA ILE A 54 -2.24 -7.29 0.01
C ILE A 54 -3.51 -6.49 -0.28
N SER A 55 -4.29 -6.89 -1.29
CA SER A 55 -5.38 -6.08 -1.83
C SER A 55 -6.60 -6.92 -2.22
N PRO A 56 -7.78 -6.69 -1.61
CA PRO A 56 -9.04 -7.27 -2.08
C PRO A 56 -9.42 -6.76 -3.48
N PHE A 57 -8.99 -5.55 -3.87
CA PHE A 57 -9.17 -5.04 -5.23
C PHE A 57 -8.42 -5.92 -6.25
N PHE A 58 -7.12 -6.18 -6.04
CA PHE A 58 -6.37 -7.04 -6.95
C PHE A 58 -6.86 -8.48 -6.92
N LYS A 59 -7.29 -8.97 -5.75
CA LYS A 59 -7.95 -10.28 -5.64
C LYS A 59 -9.19 -10.36 -6.52
N ALA A 60 -10.10 -9.39 -6.42
CA ALA A 60 -11.30 -9.35 -7.25
C ALA A 60 -10.96 -9.20 -8.74
N ALA A 61 -9.95 -8.38 -9.08
CA ALA A 61 -9.55 -8.14 -10.47
C ALA A 61 -8.93 -9.38 -11.14
N PHE A 62 -8.12 -10.15 -10.41
CA PHE A 62 -7.40 -11.29 -10.97
C PHE A 62 -8.05 -12.65 -10.72
N ASP A 63 -8.94 -12.79 -9.73
CA ASP A 63 -9.69 -14.04 -9.44
C ASP A 63 -11.16 -13.97 -9.93
N GLY A 64 -11.66 -12.79 -10.31
CA GLY A 64 -13.03 -12.62 -10.79
C GLY A 64 -13.28 -13.18 -12.19
N ALA A 65 -14.57 -13.28 -12.57
CA ALA A 65 -15.04 -13.80 -13.87
C ALA A 65 -14.53 -13.03 -15.12
N TRP A 66 -13.73 -11.99 -14.93
CA TRP A 66 -12.99 -11.28 -16.00
C TRP A 66 -11.91 -12.17 -16.66
N THR A 67 -11.59 -13.32 -16.07
CA THR A 67 -10.62 -14.30 -16.59
C THR A 67 -10.98 -14.95 -17.94
N GLU A 68 -12.13 -14.66 -18.55
CA GLU A 68 -12.35 -15.00 -19.97
C GLU A 68 -11.51 -14.13 -20.93
N SER A 69 -10.94 -13.02 -20.49
CA SER A 69 -9.93 -12.32 -21.28
C SER A 69 -8.55 -12.92 -21.03
N ARG A 70 -8.01 -13.58 -22.06
CA ARG A 70 -6.65 -14.15 -22.15
C ARG A 70 -5.50 -13.19 -21.79
N SER A 71 -5.74 -11.92 -21.52
CA SER A 71 -4.71 -10.98 -21.08
C SER A 71 -4.66 -10.94 -19.56
N LYS A 72 -3.60 -11.52 -18.97
CA LYS A 72 -3.19 -11.31 -17.57
C LYS A 72 -2.64 -9.89 -17.36
N THR A 73 -3.25 -8.89 -17.99
CA THR A 73 -2.72 -7.54 -18.14
C THR A 73 -3.69 -6.52 -17.55
N MET A 74 -3.20 -5.64 -16.68
CA MET A 74 -3.94 -4.52 -16.11
C MET A 74 -3.28 -3.21 -16.53
N GLU A 75 -4.05 -2.23 -17.01
CA GLU A 75 -3.54 -0.90 -17.37
C GLU A 75 -3.80 0.11 -16.25
N LEU A 76 -2.78 0.88 -15.90
CA LEU A 76 -2.76 1.90 -14.84
C LEU A 76 -2.09 3.18 -15.37
N PRO A 77 -2.67 3.84 -16.39
CA PRO A 77 -2.04 4.96 -17.09
C PRO A 77 -1.86 6.21 -16.22
N ASP A 78 -2.65 6.34 -15.14
CA ASP A 78 -2.67 7.49 -14.26
C ASP A 78 -1.72 7.38 -13.05
N ILE A 79 -0.99 6.26 -12.93
CA ILE A 79 -0.02 6.05 -11.86
C ILE A 79 1.39 6.27 -12.42
N GLU A 80 2.18 7.10 -11.72
CA GLU A 80 3.59 7.27 -12.04
C GLU A 80 4.36 5.95 -11.78
N PRO A 81 5.21 5.47 -12.73
CA PRO A 81 5.93 4.20 -12.58
C PRO A 81 6.73 4.06 -11.28
N ILE A 82 7.29 5.15 -10.76
CA ILE A 82 8.03 5.16 -9.50
C ILE A 82 7.14 4.85 -8.28
N LEU A 83 5.90 5.34 -8.28
CA LEU A 83 4.95 5.07 -7.20
C LEU A 83 4.47 3.62 -7.25
N PHE A 84 4.28 3.09 -8.45
CA PHE A 84 3.95 1.67 -8.60
C PHE A 84 5.12 0.78 -8.18
N ALA A 85 6.36 1.12 -8.56
CA ALA A 85 7.55 0.42 -8.10
C ALA A 85 7.65 0.41 -6.56
N ALA A 86 7.38 1.54 -5.90
CA ALA A 86 7.34 1.62 -4.44
C ALA A 86 6.26 0.73 -3.82
N LEU A 87 5.07 0.65 -4.43
CA LEU A 87 4.01 -0.26 -3.98
C LEU A 87 4.45 -1.73 -4.07
N ILE A 88 5.10 -2.11 -5.18
CA ILE A 88 5.58 -3.48 -5.37
C ILE A 88 6.73 -3.79 -4.40
N ASP A 89 7.68 -2.89 -4.24
CA ASP A 89 8.79 -3.06 -3.30
C ASP A 89 8.27 -3.22 -1.86
N TRP A 90 7.29 -2.40 -1.46
CA TRP A 90 6.60 -2.56 -0.19
C TRP A 90 5.86 -3.91 -0.10
N ALA A 91 5.19 -4.35 -1.17
CA ALA A 91 4.47 -5.63 -1.18
C ALA A 91 5.40 -6.84 -0.96
N TYR A 92 6.65 -6.75 -1.40
CA TYR A 92 7.66 -7.80 -1.21
C TYR A 92 8.41 -7.68 0.12
N SER A 93 8.73 -6.47 0.57
CA SER A 93 9.57 -6.23 1.74
C SER A 93 8.79 -6.00 3.04
N GLY A 94 7.52 -5.60 2.94
CA GLY A 94 6.71 -5.14 4.07
C GLY A 94 7.15 -3.79 4.63
N SER A 95 7.98 -3.02 3.92
CA SER A 95 8.50 -1.72 4.38
C SER A 95 8.57 -0.70 3.26
N ILE A 96 8.21 0.55 3.54
CA ILE A 96 8.36 1.68 2.60
C ILE A 96 9.82 2.15 2.55
N VAL A 97 10.59 1.85 3.60
CA VAL A 97 12.02 2.10 3.70
C VAL A 97 12.74 0.77 3.55
N SER A 98 12.60 0.13 2.39
CA SER A 98 13.35 -1.09 2.11
C SER A 98 14.82 -0.74 1.84
N GLU A 99 15.74 -1.69 2.08
CA GLU A 99 17.15 -1.53 1.66
C GLU A 99 17.28 -1.31 0.14
N HIS A 100 16.30 -1.73 -0.65
CA HIS A 100 16.24 -1.53 -2.10
C HIS A 100 15.78 -0.12 -2.50
N ALA A 101 15.07 0.58 -1.61
CA ALA A 101 14.58 1.94 -1.84
C ALA A 101 15.67 3.02 -1.66
N VAL A 102 16.83 2.66 -1.10
CA VAL A 102 17.93 3.59 -0.81
C VAL A 102 19.09 3.36 -1.79
N MET A 103 19.09 4.12 -2.90
CA MET A 103 20.24 4.15 -3.82
C MET A 103 21.24 5.22 -3.38
N GLY A 104 22.10 4.88 -2.42
CA GLY A 104 23.08 5.80 -1.82
C GLY A 104 22.46 6.82 -0.85
N GLU A 105 23.24 7.80 -0.39
CA GLU A 105 22.86 8.70 0.71
C GLU A 105 21.75 9.73 0.37
N ASN A 106 21.27 9.82 -0.88
CA ASN A 106 20.52 11.01 -1.35
C ASN A 106 19.17 10.76 -2.05
N TYR A 107 18.73 9.52 -2.25
CA TYR A 107 17.49 9.25 -2.99
C TYR A 107 16.57 8.32 -2.18
N CYS A 108 15.51 8.91 -1.63
CA CYS A 108 14.40 8.22 -0.98
C CYS A 108 13.07 8.78 -1.48
N LEU A 109 11.95 8.12 -1.14
CA LEU A 109 10.62 8.65 -1.44
C LEU A 109 10.42 9.98 -0.70
N THR A 110 9.96 10.99 -1.44
CA THR A 110 9.64 12.30 -0.86
C THR A 110 8.31 12.25 -0.10
N VAL A 111 8.03 13.25 0.74
CA VAL A 111 6.70 13.40 1.37
C VAL A 111 5.57 13.44 0.34
N ARG A 112 5.78 14.10 -0.82
CA ARG A 112 4.83 14.06 -1.95
C ARG A 112 4.60 12.62 -2.40
N SER A 113 5.66 11.84 -2.57
CA SER A 113 5.59 10.45 -3.01
C SER A 113 4.79 9.61 -2.01
N LEU A 114 4.99 9.81 -0.70
CA LEU A 114 4.22 9.12 0.35
C LEU A 114 2.73 9.50 0.33
N VAL A 115 2.40 10.78 0.14
CA VAL A 115 1.00 11.23 -0.01
C VAL A 115 0.34 10.57 -1.22
N GLN A 116 1.02 10.56 -2.36
CA GLN A 116 0.48 9.93 -3.58
C GLN A 116 0.37 8.40 -3.44
N LEU A 117 1.36 7.77 -2.80
CA LEU A 117 1.33 6.34 -2.51
C LEU A 117 0.17 5.97 -1.57
N HIS A 118 -0.15 6.83 -0.59
CA HIS A 118 -1.32 6.64 0.27
C HIS A 118 -2.64 6.69 -0.53
N ILE A 119 -2.76 7.63 -1.48
CA ILE A 119 -3.94 7.73 -2.35
C ILE A 119 -4.08 6.48 -3.23
N ILE A 120 -2.96 5.96 -3.74
CA ILE A 120 -2.94 4.69 -4.49
C ILE A 120 -3.33 3.52 -3.58
N ALA A 121 -2.83 3.49 -2.35
CA ALA A 121 -3.17 2.48 -1.36
C ALA A 121 -4.66 2.49 -1.03
N ASP A 122 -5.28 3.66 -0.89
CA ASP A 122 -6.73 3.80 -0.71
C ASP A 122 -7.51 3.27 -1.92
N ARG A 123 -7.12 3.69 -3.15
CA ARG A 123 -7.72 3.22 -4.40
C ARG A 123 -7.68 1.69 -4.52
N PHE A 124 -6.57 1.07 -4.14
CA PHE A 124 -6.39 -0.38 -4.19
C PHE A 124 -6.78 -1.10 -2.90
N GLN A 125 -7.36 -0.39 -1.93
CA GLN A 125 -7.84 -0.96 -0.67
C GLN A 125 -6.73 -1.73 0.08
N ILE A 126 -5.58 -1.06 0.33
CA ILE A 126 -4.40 -1.62 1.02
C ILE A 126 -4.18 -0.88 2.36
N PRO A 127 -4.94 -1.20 3.44
CA PRO A 127 -4.86 -0.49 4.72
C PRO A 127 -3.47 -0.48 5.35
N ALA A 128 -2.71 -1.57 5.25
CA ALA A 128 -1.36 -1.63 5.82
C ALA A 128 -0.41 -0.61 5.17
N LEU A 129 -0.47 -0.45 3.84
CA LEU A 129 0.32 0.57 3.14
C LEU A 129 -0.14 1.99 3.48
N LYS A 130 -1.44 2.20 3.75
CA LYS A 130 -1.95 3.49 4.25
C LYS A 130 -1.35 3.83 5.62
N ASN A 131 -1.22 2.85 6.51
CA ASN A 131 -0.61 3.04 7.83
C ASN A 131 0.89 3.35 7.71
N ASP A 132 1.61 2.59 6.90
CA ASP A 132 3.05 2.79 6.73
C ASP A 132 3.38 4.13 6.05
N THR A 133 2.55 4.56 5.09
CA THR A 133 2.71 5.90 4.47
C THR A 133 2.42 7.01 5.48
N ASN A 134 1.42 6.86 6.34
CA ASN A 134 1.15 7.81 7.42
C ASN A 134 2.32 7.89 8.41
N ASP A 135 2.91 6.76 8.77
CA ASP A 135 4.11 6.71 9.61
C ASP A 135 5.28 7.45 8.97
N GLY A 136 5.55 7.20 7.68
CA GLY A 136 6.63 7.90 6.95
C GLY A 136 6.40 9.41 6.86
N ILE A 137 5.15 9.85 6.63
CA ILE A 137 4.78 11.28 6.60
C ILE A 137 4.92 11.89 7.99
N PHE A 138 4.53 11.17 9.04
CA PHE A 138 4.71 11.58 10.44
C PHE A 138 6.18 11.80 10.79
N GLU A 139 7.05 10.89 10.38
CA GLU A 139 8.48 10.95 10.66
C GLU A 139 9.19 12.04 9.83
N SER A 140 8.67 12.36 8.65
CA SER A 140 9.19 13.41 7.75
C SER A 140 8.45 14.75 7.88
N TYR A 141 7.89 15.03 9.06
CA TYR A 141 7.07 16.22 9.34
C TYR A 141 7.73 17.55 8.93
N GLU A 142 9.05 17.72 9.14
CA GLU A 142 9.73 18.96 8.77
C GLU A 142 9.77 19.21 7.26
N ASP A 143 9.84 18.15 6.45
CA ASP A 143 9.91 18.25 5.00
C ASP A 143 8.55 18.55 4.37
N LEU A 144 7.47 18.20 5.06
CA LEU A 144 6.10 18.55 4.69
C LEU A 144 5.91 20.07 4.57
N PHE A 145 6.46 20.86 5.50
CA PHE A 145 6.36 22.34 5.46
C PHE A 145 7.26 22.99 4.41
N LYS A 146 8.22 22.24 3.85
CA LYS A 146 9.05 22.70 2.73
C LYS A 146 8.41 22.43 1.38
N MET A 147 7.41 21.54 1.34
CA MET A 147 6.70 21.16 0.13
C MET A 147 5.69 22.23 -0.31
N ASP A 148 5.46 22.36 -1.61
CA ASP A 148 4.37 23.17 -2.14
C ASP A 148 3.02 22.56 -1.71
N ILE A 149 2.17 23.39 -1.10
CA ILE A 149 0.89 22.97 -0.52
C ILE A 149 -0.08 22.39 -1.57
N SER A 150 0.05 22.79 -2.83
CA SER A 150 -0.74 22.23 -3.95
C SER A 150 -0.55 20.72 -4.11
N ASN A 151 0.57 20.15 -3.64
CA ASN A 151 0.81 18.70 -3.65
C ASN A 151 -0.17 17.91 -2.77
N LEU A 152 -0.91 18.56 -1.87
CA LEU A 152 -1.92 17.91 -1.02
C LEU A 152 -3.33 17.99 -1.62
N HIS A 153 -3.52 18.69 -2.73
CA HIS A 153 -4.84 18.88 -3.35
C HIS A 153 -5.55 17.54 -3.55
N ASP A 154 -4.84 16.57 -4.13
CA ASP A 154 -5.38 15.25 -4.38
C ASP A 154 -5.75 14.49 -3.11
N ALA A 155 -5.05 14.71 -2.00
CA ALA A 155 -5.40 14.07 -0.73
C ALA A 155 -6.75 14.58 -0.18
N PHE A 156 -7.08 15.86 -0.39
CA PHE A 156 -8.35 16.44 0.05
C PHE A 156 -9.49 16.33 -0.98
N GLU A 157 -9.15 15.97 -2.22
CA GLU A 157 -10.13 15.79 -3.30
C GLU A 157 -10.49 14.32 -3.54
N LYS A 158 -9.51 13.42 -3.53
CA LYS A 158 -9.71 12.00 -3.91
C LYS A 158 -10.03 11.11 -2.71
N LEU A 159 -9.56 11.44 -1.52
CA LEU A 159 -9.80 10.61 -0.33
C LEU A 159 -11.13 10.94 0.34
N PRO A 160 -11.73 9.96 1.06
CA PRO A 160 -12.86 10.22 1.92
C PRO A 160 -12.57 11.34 2.92
N GLU A 161 -13.62 12.11 3.23
CA GLU A 161 -13.60 13.05 4.34
C GLU A 161 -13.23 12.30 5.63
N ASP A 162 -12.36 12.92 6.44
CA ASP A 162 -11.82 12.34 7.67
C ASP A 162 -11.02 11.04 7.49
N SER A 163 -10.52 10.75 6.28
CA SER A 163 -9.48 9.74 6.10
C SER A 163 -8.28 10.00 7.01
N THR A 164 -7.60 8.92 7.42
CA THR A 164 -6.48 8.99 8.38
C THR A 164 -5.38 9.94 7.91
N LEU A 165 -5.07 9.96 6.61
CA LEU A 165 -4.11 10.92 6.04
C LEU A 165 -4.59 12.36 6.15
N GLN A 166 -5.85 12.68 5.82
CA GLN A 166 -6.33 14.06 5.95
C GLN A 166 -6.32 14.53 7.41
N CYS A 167 -6.68 13.65 8.36
CA CYS A 167 -6.60 13.94 9.79
C CYS A 167 -5.16 14.21 10.22
N LEU A 168 -4.20 13.37 9.78
CA LEU A 168 -2.77 13.57 10.01
C LEU A 168 -2.32 14.95 9.49
N LEU A 169 -2.63 15.28 8.24
CA LEU A 169 -2.24 16.56 7.64
C LEU A 169 -2.87 17.75 8.38
N VAL A 170 -4.14 17.68 8.78
CA VAL A 170 -4.77 18.77 9.55
C VAL A 170 -4.08 18.93 10.92
N ASP A 171 -3.81 17.84 11.63
CA ASP A 171 -3.14 17.88 12.93
C ASP A 171 -1.70 18.37 12.84
N MET A 172 -0.98 17.99 11.78
CA MET A 172 0.36 18.52 11.51
C MET A 172 0.34 20.04 11.37
N TRP A 173 -0.61 20.59 10.60
CA TRP A 173 -0.72 22.04 10.42
C TRP A 173 -1.25 22.79 11.65
N THR A 174 -2.04 22.15 12.50
CA THR A 174 -2.50 22.77 13.76
C THR A 174 -1.41 22.79 14.83
N ARG A 175 -0.48 21.84 14.77
CA ARG A 175 0.66 21.75 15.69
C ARG A 175 1.91 22.52 15.21
N GLY A 176 2.01 22.77 13.90
CA GLY A 176 3.06 23.58 13.28
C GLY A 176 2.97 25.05 13.67
N GLY A 177 3.72 25.42 14.71
CA GLY A 177 3.63 26.67 15.48
C GLY A 177 3.81 28.02 14.77
N SER A 178 3.68 28.14 13.44
CA SER A 178 3.50 29.43 12.78
C SER A 178 2.56 29.34 11.57
N LEU A 179 1.33 29.79 11.76
CA LEU A 179 0.32 29.99 10.72
C LEU A 179 0.48 31.31 9.93
N VAL A 180 1.39 32.18 10.36
CA VAL A 180 1.53 33.53 9.81
C VAL A 180 2.05 33.44 8.37
N GLY A 181 1.21 33.84 7.41
CA GLY A 181 1.48 33.75 5.97
C GLY A 181 1.02 32.45 5.31
N THR A 182 0.97 31.34 6.05
CA THR A 182 0.49 30.02 5.56
C THR A 182 -1.02 30.02 5.37
N THR A 183 -1.76 30.76 6.19
CA THR A 183 -3.24 30.74 6.21
C THR A 183 -3.86 31.21 4.88
N ILE A 184 -3.36 32.30 4.27
CA ILE A 184 -3.92 32.80 3.01
C ILE A 184 -3.66 31.81 1.87
N LYS A 185 -2.42 31.34 1.72
CA LYS A 185 -2.05 30.35 0.70
C LYS A 185 -2.82 29.04 0.86
N LEU A 186 -3.02 28.60 2.11
CA LEU A 186 -3.80 27.41 2.43
C LEU A 186 -5.28 27.60 2.05
N VAL A 187 -5.89 28.74 2.36
CA VAL A 187 -7.28 29.06 1.95
C VAL A 187 -7.42 29.10 0.42
N GLU A 188 -6.47 29.72 -0.27
CA GLU A 188 -6.49 29.85 -1.73
C GLU A 188 -6.28 28.50 -2.44
N SER A 189 -5.36 27.68 -1.93
CA SER A 189 -4.93 26.44 -2.60
C SER A 189 -5.72 25.21 -2.15
N LEU A 190 -6.15 25.16 -0.88
CA LEU A 190 -6.80 24.01 -0.23
C LEU A 190 -7.90 24.45 0.74
N PRO A 191 -9.02 25.01 0.24
CA PRO A 191 -10.08 25.56 1.09
C PRO A 191 -10.69 24.53 2.06
N LYS A 192 -10.81 23.26 1.65
CA LYS A 192 -11.29 22.16 2.50
C LYS A 192 -10.39 21.95 3.72
N MET A 193 -9.07 21.89 3.49
CA MET A 193 -8.09 21.75 4.56
C MET A 193 -8.06 23.00 5.44
N ALA A 194 -8.08 24.19 4.83
CA ALA A 194 -8.07 25.46 5.55
C ALA A 194 -9.21 25.55 6.57
N LEU A 195 -10.43 25.20 6.15
CA LEU A 195 -11.61 25.21 7.02
C LEU A 195 -11.42 24.27 8.23
N ARG A 196 -10.90 23.05 7.99
CA ARG A 196 -10.65 22.08 9.06
C ARG A 196 -9.60 22.56 10.05
N VAL A 197 -8.51 23.14 9.54
CA VAL A 197 -7.46 23.74 10.37
C VAL A 197 -8.02 24.88 11.21
N ILE A 198 -8.78 25.81 10.63
CA ILE A 198 -9.41 26.93 11.35
C ILE A 198 -10.33 26.41 12.47
N ASN A 199 -11.22 25.46 12.17
CA ASN A 199 -12.13 24.88 13.16
C ASN A 199 -11.37 24.20 14.32
N ALA A 200 -10.26 23.52 14.03
CA ALA A 200 -9.43 22.89 15.05
C ALA A 200 -8.77 23.92 15.98
N TYR A 201 -8.27 25.04 15.43
CA TYR A 201 -7.74 26.15 16.23
C TYR A 201 -8.82 26.80 17.09
N GLU A 202 -10.01 27.06 16.53
CA GLU A 202 -11.14 27.64 17.29
C GLU A 202 -11.62 26.72 18.42
N SER A 203 -11.53 25.42 18.22
CA SER A 203 -11.87 24.40 19.24
C SER A 203 -10.82 24.25 20.34
N GLY A 204 -9.69 24.95 20.23
CA GLY A 204 -8.62 24.91 21.24
C GLY A 204 -7.75 23.65 21.17
N ALA A 205 -7.64 23.00 20.01
CA ALA A 205 -6.71 21.89 19.81
C ALA A 205 -5.30 22.31 20.27
N ASN A 206 -4.71 21.56 21.22
CA ASN A 206 -3.52 21.99 21.92
C ASN A 206 -2.28 21.25 21.38
N ALA A 207 -1.26 22.01 20.97
CA ALA A 207 0.04 21.46 20.57
C ALA A 207 0.71 20.60 21.66
N ASN A 208 0.29 20.75 22.93
CA ASN A 208 0.81 20.00 24.07
C ASN A 208 0.14 18.64 24.30
N ASP A 209 -0.93 18.29 23.56
CA ASP A 209 -1.55 16.97 23.68
C ASP A 209 -0.62 15.90 23.11
N ARG A 210 -0.64 14.71 23.72
CA ARG A 210 0.13 13.54 23.24
C ARG A 210 -0.19 13.32 21.76
N TRP A 211 0.84 13.22 20.94
CA TRP A 211 0.71 13.01 19.50
C TRP A 211 1.41 11.72 19.11
N ASN A 212 0.67 10.75 18.59
CA ASN A 212 1.19 9.43 18.26
C ASN A 212 0.84 9.07 16.81
N LYS A 213 1.84 8.63 16.03
CA LYS A 213 1.65 8.22 14.63
C LYS A 213 0.59 7.12 14.45
N HIS A 214 0.45 6.24 15.44
CA HIS A 214 -0.53 5.16 15.43
C HIS A 214 -1.98 5.64 15.57
N ASP A 215 -2.21 6.90 15.97
CA ASP A 215 -3.56 7.48 15.99
C ASP A 215 -4.13 7.63 14.57
N TYR A 216 -3.27 7.55 13.55
CA TYR A 216 -3.61 7.63 12.13
C TYR A 216 -3.56 6.27 11.42
N HIS A 217 -3.70 5.17 12.17
CA HIS A 217 -3.76 3.82 11.60
C HIS A 217 -5.21 3.37 11.40
N GLU A 218 -5.46 2.73 10.26
CA GLU A 218 -6.67 1.93 10.06
C GLU A 218 -6.51 0.58 10.77
N ASN A 219 -7.62 0.04 11.28
CA ASN A 219 -7.63 -1.29 11.89
C ASN A 219 -7.35 -2.35 10.82
N VAL A 220 -6.10 -2.81 10.75
CA VAL A 220 -5.71 -3.89 9.85
C VAL A 220 -5.96 -5.22 10.58
N ARG A 221 -6.78 -6.11 10.00
CA ARG A 221 -6.75 -7.50 10.43
C ARG A 221 -5.36 -8.03 10.06
N PRO A 222 -4.62 -8.71 10.97
CA PRO A 222 -3.32 -9.26 10.61
C PRO A 222 -3.49 -10.07 9.32
N VAL A 223 -2.79 -9.65 8.26
CA VAL A 223 -2.58 -10.51 7.10
C VAL A 223 -1.86 -11.70 7.70
N LEU A 224 -2.57 -12.83 7.78
CA LEU A 224 -2.11 -14.03 8.48
C LEU A 224 -0.62 -14.21 8.21
N SER A 225 0.21 -13.93 9.22
CA SER A 225 1.52 -14.53 9.31
C SER A 225 1.22 -16.02 9.25
N SER A 226 1.46 -16.65 8.11
CA SER A 226 1.29 -18.09 7.94
C SER A 226 2.37 -18.88 8.68
N TYR A 227 2.87 -18.34 9.81
CA TYR A 227 3.88 -18.91 10.68
C TYR A 227 3.59 -18.62 12.16
N GLU A 228 2.35 -18.86 12.59
CA GLU A 228 2.13 -19.34 13.95
C GLU A 228 1.52 -20.74 13.87
N SER A 229 2.43 -21.70 13.83
CA SER A 229 2.15 -23.10 14.12
C SER A 229 1.83 -23.22 15.62
N GLU A 230 0.66 -23.81 15.91
CA GLU A 230 0.25 -24.52 17.13
C GLU A 230 0.65 -23.99 18.52
#